data_AF-A0A075AMS6-F1
#
_entry.id   AF-A0A075AMS6-F1
#
_cell.length_a   1.000
_cell.length_b   1.000
_cell.length_c   1.000
_cell.angle_alpha   90.00
_cell.angle_beta   90.00
_cell.angle_gamma   90.00
#
_symmetry.space_group_name_H-M   'P 1'
#
loop_
_entity.id
_entity.type
_entity.pdbx_description
1 polymer ?
#
loop_
_entity_poly.entity_id
_entity_poly.type
_entity_poly.pdbx_seq_one_letter_code
_entity_poly.pdbx_strand_id
1 'polypeptide(L)'
;MSQKVVVETSTGNFVLELYVDEAPRTCKNFYELAKKGYYNNTKFHRIIHNFMIQGGDPTGTGRGGSSIYGETFEDEIQSSLKHTGAGILSMANAGPNTNGSQFFITLAPTPWLDGKHTIFGRVYSGMKVIQRLGLVPTDSNDRPLEDVLDSIKKTSKVDQRRSLVNQLIQNIRIQECKNMYLLMRLLLPQLDKERSGYGMKESKLGDVIVDTLSIAKSSQDAFVLKNWKKFINKGVNDFAGVAKPIIAQRNVVESKLDLEDVDNLLNELNESSEKREVFTRMIRSLTATELSWIIRIILKDLKLGVSEKTILKSYHVDAVEYYYVCSDLKQLVETLNDPSKRYLTNALQIFQPFKPMLADREEFEKVIELMSNEEFYIETKLDGERIQLHKNGDEYKYWSRNGTDYTFLYGATKSDGSLTKKIHELFNDKVENAILDGEMVVMDENKGEILPFGTLKTAALNDSEDSVHPCFIIFDILLINGKCLIDDTLDERKRLIHKLPLRL
;
A
#
# COMPACT_ATOMS: atom_id res chain seq x y z
N MET A 1 1.59 44.10 22.69
CA MET A 1 1.75 42.73 23.28
C MET A 1 1.26 41.74 22.24
N SER A 2 2.08 40.79 21.80
CA SER A 2 1.64 39.76 20.84
C SER A 2 0.57 38.88 21.48
N GLN A 3 -0.67 38.89 20.98
CA GLN A 3 -1.67 37.91 21.38
C GLN A 3 -1.41 36.60 20.65
N LYS A 4 -1.33 35.50 21.41
CA LYS A 4 -1.15 34.16 20.86
C LYS A 4 -2.37 33.32 21.15
N VAL A 5 -2.79 32.52 20.18
CA VAL A 5 -3.92 31.59 20.30
C VAL A 5 -3.43 30.18 20.02
N VAL A 6 -3.71 29.26 20.94
CA VAL A 6 -3.45 27.83 20.73
C VAL A 6 -4.66 27.24 20.01
N VAL A 7 -4.41 26.52 18.92
CA VAL A 7 -5.42 25.77 18.18
C VAL A 7 -5.13 24.29 18.35
N GLU A 8 -6.09 23.58 18.92
CA GLU A 8 -6.05 22.12 19.09
C GLU A 8 -6.77 21.44 17.94
N THR A 9 -6.14 20.43 17.34
CA THR A 9 -6.73 19.68 16.22
C THR A 9 -6.48 18.19 16.37
N SER A 10 -7.24 17.38 15.63
CA SER A 10 -7.01 15.94 15.51
C SER A 10 -5.63 15.58 14.91
N THR A 11 -4.95 16.55 14.28
CA THR A 11 -3.60 16.38 13.71
C THR A 11 -2.49 16.98 14.58
N GLY A 12 -2.82 17.41 15.80
CA GLY A 12 -1.91 18.05 16.76
C GLY A 12 -2.19 19.55 16.95
N ASN A 13 -1.42 20.16 17.86
CA ASN A 13 -1.63 21.54 18.29
C ASN A 13 -0.66 22.49 17.57
N PHE A 14 -1.13 23.69 17.24
CA PHE A 14 -0.30 24.77 16.72
C PHE A 14 -0.65 26.11 17.37
N VAL A 15 0.25 27.09 17.27
CA VAL A 15 0.08 28.41 17.89
C VAL A 15 0.05 29.46 16.80
N LEU A 16 -0.95 30.33 16.86
CA LEU A 16 -1.08 31.51 16.01
C LEU A 16 -0.59 32.75 16.78
N GLU A 17 0.18 33.60 16.12
CA GLU A 17 0.51 34.96 16.56
C GLU A 17 -0.37 35.94 15.79
N LEU A 18 -1.10 36.79 16.53
CA LEU A 18 -2.03 37.77 15.97
C LEU A 18 -1.39 39.15 15.81
N TYR A 19 -1.69 39.81 14.69
CA TYR A 19 -1.20 41.14 14.31
C TYR A 19 -2.17 42.23 14.79
N VAL A 20 -2.22 42.42 16.11
CA VAL A 20 -3.21 43.27 16.78
C VAL A 20 -3.08 44.74 16.40
N ASP A 21 -1.87 45.19 16.05
CA ASP A 21 -1.61 46.59 15.66
C ASP A 21 -2.06 46.84 14.20
N GLU A 22 -1.93 45.84 13.34
CA GLU A 22 -2.25 45.88 11.91
C GLU A 22 -3.75 45.63 11.61
N ALA A 23 -4.39 44.73 12.37
CA ALA A 23 -5.78 44.31 12.17
C ALA A 23 -6.54 44.20 13.52
N PRO A 24 -6.67 45.29 14.29
CA PRO A 24 -7.20 45.27 15.65
C PRO A 24 -8.64 44.72 15.75
N ARG A 25 -9.54 45.06 14.81
CA ARG A 25 -10.94 44.59 14.87
C ARG A 25 -11.02 43.11 14.55
N THR A 26 -10.23 42.64 13.59
CA THR A 26 -10.15 41.24 13.15
C THR A 26 -9.55 40.36 14.23
N CYS A 27 -8.43 40.78 14.84
CA CYS A 27 -7.81 40.07 15.95
C CYS A 27 -8.76 39.99 17.16
N LYS A 28 -9.46 41.09 17.49
CA LYS A 28 -10.46 41.11 18.57
C LYS A 28 -11.63 40.16 18.27
N ASN A 29 -12.12 40.12 17.04
CA ASN A 29 -13.17 39.19 16.62
C ASN A 29 -12.73 37.73 16.84
N PHE A 30 -11.57 37.36 16.29
CA PHE A 30 -11.04 36.00 16.39
C PHE A 30 -10.80 35.59 17.85
N TYR A 31 -10.18 36.47 18.64
CA TYR A 31 -9.87 36.21 20.05
C TYR A 31 -11.14 36.02 20.90
N GLU A 32 -12.14 36.90 20.76
CA GLU A 32 -13.38 36.80 21.54
C GLU A 32 -14.22 35.58 21.15
N LEU A 33 -14.26 35.22 19.85
CA LEU A 33 -14.90 33.98 19.41
C LEU A 33 -14.19 32.75 19.99
N ALA A 34 -12.85 32.71 19.94
CA ALA A 34 -12.07 31.64 20.54
C ALA A 34 -12.31 31.52 22.05
N LYS A 35 -12.31 32.65 22.78
CA LYS A 35 -12.55 32.70 24.22
C LYS A 35 -13.94 32.18 24.62
N LYS A 36 -14.95 32.38 23.77
CA LYS A 36 -16.31 31.85 23.95
C LYS A 36 -16.45 30.38 23.55
N GLY A 37 -15.38 29.73 23.10
CA GLY A 37 -15.42 28.36 22.60
C GLY A 37 -16.15 28.22 21.26
N TYR A 38 -16.34 29.32 20.51
CA TYR A 38 -17.07 29.33 19.23
C TYR A 38 -16.43 28.40 18.18
N TYR A 39 -15.11 28.27 18.23
CA TYR A 39 -14.34 27.41 17.33
C TYR A 39 -14.21 25.95 17.81
N ASN A 40 -14.73 25.62 19.00
CA ASN A 40 -14.65 24.26 19.51
C ASN A 40 -15.49 23.31 18.65
N ASN A 41 -14.93 22.13 18.35
CA ASN A 41 -15.54 21.12 17.48
C ASN A 41 -15.85 21.61 16.05
N THR A 42 -15.23 22.71 15.61
CA THR A 42 -15.36 23.16 14.22
C THR A 42 -14.36 22.44 13.31
N LYS A 43 -14.76 22.16 12.08
CA LYS A 43 -13.92 21.46 11.10
C LYS A 43 -13.12 22.47 10.27
N PHE A 44 -11.90 22.10 9.91
CA PHE A 44 -11.31 22.60 8.66
C PHE A 44 -12.11 21.98 7.51
N HIS A 45 -13.05 22.74 6.96
CA HIS A 45 -14.02 22.22 5.99
C HIS A 45 -13.51 22.32 4.55
N ARG A 46 -12.35 22.96 4.34
CA ARG A 46 -11.71 23.06 3.03
C ARG A 46 -10.20 22.96 3.15
N ILE A 47 -9.59 22.07 2.37
CA ILE A 47 -8.14 21.85 2.32
C ILE A 47 -7.73 21.74 0.86
N ILE A 48 -6.92 22.69 0.39
CA ILE A 48 -6.41 22.69 -0.99
C ILE A 48 -4.90 22.58 -0.93
N HIS A 49 -4.38 21.43 -1.39
CA HIS A 49 -2.96 21.14 -1.38
C HIS A 49 -2.16 22.23 -2.11
N ASN A 50 -1.03 22.66 -1.52
CA ASN A 50 -0.20 23.77 -2.00
C ASN A 50 -0.94 25.10 -2.20
N PHE A 51 -2.04 25.31 -1.48
CA PHE A 51 -2.74 26.59 -1.47
C PHE A 51 -3.10 27.03 -0.06
N MET A 52 -4.11 26.42 0.59
CA MET A 52 -4.58 26.86 1.91
C MET A 52 -5.45 25.80 2.61
N ILE A 53 -5.58 25.95 3.94
CA ILE A 53 -6.59 25.28 4.77
C ILE A 53 -7.57 26.32 5.32
N GLN A 54 -8.87 26.05 5.26
CA GLN A 54 -9.94 26.96 5.67
C GLN A 54 -10.78 26.36 6.80
N GLY A 55 -11.05 27.17 7.82
CA GLY A 55 -11.81 26.81 9.00
C GLY A 55 -12.64 27.98 9.53
N GLY A 56 -13.20 27.81 10.72
CA GLY A 56 -13.94 28.87 11.41
C GLY A 56 -15.42 28.99 11.04
N ASP A 57 -16.01 27.97 10.40
CA ASP A 57 -17.46 27.83 10.21
C ASP A 57 -18.02 26.80 11.20
N PRO A 58 -18.84 27.19 12.20
CA PRO A 58 -19.46 26.26 13.15
C PRO A 58 -20.37 25.21 12.52
N THR A 59 -20.94 25.50 11.35
CA THR A 59 -21.78 24.55 10.62
C THR A 59 -20.95 23.54 9.83
N GLY A 60 -19.66 23.83 9.59
CA GLY A 60 -18.78 23.03 8.75
C GLY A 60 -19.17 22.98 7.27
N THR A 61 -20.12 23.81 6.82
CA THR A 61 -20.63 23.80 5.45
C THR A 61 -19.77 24.62 4.49
N GLY A 62 -19.01 25.58 5.03
CA GLY A 62 -18.31 26.65 4.32
C GLY A 62 -19.18 27.89 4.06
N ARG A 63 -20.45 27.87 4.49
CA ARG A 63 -21.43 28.95 4.24
C ARG A 63 -21.89 29.65 5.52
N GLY A 64 -21.53 29.12 6.70
CA GLY A 64 -21.91 29.69 7.98
C GLY A 64 -20.82 30.58 8.57
N GLY A 65 -21.03 31.00 9.81
CA GLY A 65 -20.12 31.86 10.54
C GLY A 65 -20.65 33.28 10.72
N SER A 66 -20.35 33.86 11.87
CA SER A 66 -20.77 35.21 12.25
C SER A 66 -19.69 35.86 13.10
N SER A 67 -19.66 37.18 13.10
CA SER A 67 -18.70 37.94 13.88
C SER A 67 -19.26 38.34 15.25
N ILE A 68 -18.40 38.81 16.14
CA ILE A 68 -18.85 39.45 17.39
C ILE A 68 -19.57 40.78 17.17
N TYR A 69 -19.55 41.31 15.94
CA TYR A 69 -20.14 42.60 15.55
C TYR A 69 -21.46 42.45 14.77
N GLY A 70 -21.94 41.22 14.55
CA GLY A 70 -23.09 40.93 13.69
C GLY A 70 -22.75 39.90 12.62
N GLU A 71 -23.48 39.88 11.50
CA GLU A 71 -23.25 38.92 10.42
C GLU A 71 -21.85 39.07 9.80
N THR A 72 -21.47 40.30 9.42
CA THR A 72 -20.17 40.58 8.81
C THR A 72 -19.56 41.91 9.31
N PHE A 73 -18.26 42.10 9.08
CA PHE A 73 -17.53 43.35 9.35
C PHE A 73 -16.48 43.67 8.26
N GLU A 74 -15.95 44.89 8.30
CA GLU A 74 -15.07 45.46 7.27
C GLU A 74 -13.67 44.82 7.21
N ASP A 75 -12.99 44.98 6.06
CA ASP A 75 -11.60 44.55 5.89
C ASP A 75 -10.59 45.55 6.52
N GLU A 76 -9.48 45.03 7.05
CA GLU A 76 -8.34 45.80 7.56
C GLU A 76 -7.11 45.53 6.67
N ILE A 77 -7.17 45.97 5.41
CA ILE A 77 -6.12 45.70 4.42
C ILE A 77 -4.88 46.56 4.70
N GLN A 78 -3.75 45.91 5.00
CA GLN A 78 -2.44 46.54 5.12
C GLN A 78 -1.59 46.31 3.86
N SER A 79 -1.12 47.39 3.25
CA SER A 79 -0.30 47.31 2.02
C SER A 79 1.06 46.61 2.23
N SER A 80 1.58 46.64 3.45
CA SER A 80 2.83 46.00 3.88
C SER A 80 2.71 44.50 4.11
N LEU A 81 1.50 43.98 4.34
CA LEU A 81 1.27 42.55 4.56
C LEU A 81 0.94 41.85 3.24
N LYS A 82 1.61 40.72 2.99
CA LYS A 82 1.53 39.94 1.75
C LYS A 82 1.52 38.45 2.06
N HIS A 83 0.85 37.66 1.24
CA HIS A 83 0.81 36.19 1.34
C HIS A 83 2.06 35.55 0.72
N THR A 84 3.23 35.83 1.29
CA THR A 84 4.53 35.46 0.72
C THR A 84 4.94 34.00 0.91
N GLY A 85 4.20 33.21 1.69
CA GLY A 85 4.55 31.82 1.97
C GLY A 85 3.52 31.09 2.82
N ALA A 86 3.86 29.87 3.24
CA ALA A 86 3.03 29.05 4.11
C ALA A 86 2.94 29.60 5.54
N GLY A 87 1.81 29.37 6.20
CA GLY A 87 1.60 29.73 7.61
C GLY A 87 1.04 31.13 7.83
N ILE A 88 0.58 31.84 6.81
CA ILE A 88 -0.03 33.18 6.94
C ILE A 88 -1.51 33.02 7.23
N LEU A 89 -2.00 33.70 8.26
CA LEU A 89 -3.40 33.66 8.72
C LEU A 89 -4.17 34.86 8.16
N SER A 90 -5.27 34.60 7.46
CA SER A 90 -6.07 35.62 6.81
C SER A 90 -7.57 35.29 6.85
N MET A 91 -8.42 36.32 6.78
CA MET A 91 -9.88 36.15 6.79
C MET A 91 -10.39 35.54 5.48
N ALA A 92 -11.33 34.60 5.59
CA ALA A 92 -12.12 34.12 4.45
C ALA A 92 -13.42 34.91 4.38
N ASN A 93 -13.66 35.61 3.27
CA ASN A 93 -14.83 36.47 3.06
C ASN A 93 -15.52 36.15 1.72
N ALA A 94 -16.75 36.61 1.54
CA ALA A 94 -17.56 36.41 0.33
C ALA A 94 -17.40 37.57 -0.68
N GLY A 95 -16.39 38.42 -0.49
CA GLY A 95 -16.19 39.68 -1.17
C GLY A 95 -15.71 40.77 -0.20
N PRO A 96 -15.36 41.97 -0.71
CA PRO A 96 -14.85 43.05 0.12
C PRO A 96 -15.79 43.38 1.29
N ASN A 97 -15.21 43.57 2.48
CA ASN A 97 -15.90 43.97 3.72
C ASN A 97 -16.97 42.98 4.22
N THR A 98 -16.79 41.68 3.96
CA THR A 98 -17.73 40.63 4.40
C THR A 98 -17.07 39.62 5.36
N ASN A 99 -16.20 40.10 6.25
CA ASN A 99 -15.52 39.23 7.21
C ASN A 99 -16.50 38.69 8.25
N GLY A 100 -16.48 37.39 8.50
CA GLY A 100 -17.28 36.72 9.53
C GLY A 100 -16.40 36.06 10.59
N SER A 101 -16.61 34.77 10.83
CA SER A 101 -15.74 33.96 11.70
C SER A 101 -14.72 33.10 10.94
N GLN A 102 -14.88 32.94 9.62
CA GLN A 102 -14.06 32.05 8.82
C GLN A 102 -12.67 32.64 8.52
N PHE A 103 -11.67 31.77 8.52
CA PHE A 103 -10.28 32.12 8.25
C PHE A 103 -9.62 31.03 7.40
N PHE A 104 -8.51 31.38 6.76
CA PHE A 104 -7.62 30.42 6.11
C PHE A 104 -6.17 30.61 6.55
N ILE A 105 -5.40 29.52 6.46
CA ILE A 105 -3.95 29.51 6.65
C ILE A 105 -3.32 29.04 5.33
N THR A 106 -2.37 29.79 4.80
CA THR A 106 -1.69 29.46 3.53
C THR A 106 -0.77 28.24 3.67
N LEU A 107 -0.65 27.45 2.60
CA LEU A 107 0.28 26.32 2.48
C LEU A 107 1.42 26.59 1.49
N ALA A 108 1.30 27.66 0.69
CA ALA A 108 2.27 28.13 -0.29
C ALA A 108 2.12 29.65 -0.48
N PRO A 109 3.00 30.34 -1.24
CA PRO A 109 2.78 31.74 -1.62
C PRO A 109 1.50 31.93 -2.44
N THR A 110 0.68 32.93 -2.10
CA THR A 110 -0.62 33.20 -2.75
C THR A 110 -0.84 34.68 -3.09
N PRO A 111 0.02 35.29 -3.94
CA PRO A 111 0.01 36.74 -4.18
C PRO A 111 -1.30 37.28 -4.78
N TRP A 112 -2.10 36.44 -5.44
CA TRP A 112 -3.40 36.84 -5.98
C TRP A 112 -4.48 37.15 -4.93
N LEU A 113 -4.22 36.82 -3.65
CA LEU A 113 -5.05 37.16 -2.50
C LEU A 113 -4.65 38.49 -1.84
N ASP A 114 -3.48 39.04 -2.18
CA ASP A 114 -2.99 40.28 -1.59
C ASP A 114 -3.93 41.45 -1.87
N GLY A 115 -4.21 42.24 -0.84
CA GLY A 115 -5.13 43.38 -0.93
C GLY A 115 -6.62 43.02 -1.02
N LYS A 116 -6.97 41.73 -0.96
CA LYS A 116 -8.37 41.25 -1.02
C LYS A 116 -8.87 40.66 0.29
N HIS A 117 -7.95 40.18 1.13
CA HIS A 117 -8.26 39.55 2.41
C HIS A 117 -7.41 40.16 3.52
N THR A 118 -8.01 40.30 4.70
CA THR A 118 -7.35 40.85 5.88
C THR A 118 -6.38 39.81 6.45
N ILE A 119 -5.07 40.06 6.31
CA ILE A 119 -4.02 39.29 7.00
C ILE A 119 -3.97 39.77 8.45
N PHE A 120 -4.24 38.87 9.40
CA PHE A 120 -4.33 39.24 10.82
C PHE A 120 -3.46 38.39 11.73
N GLY A 121 -2.57 37.57 11.17
CA GLY A 121 -1.58 36.83 11.93
C GLY A 121 -0.75 35.84 11.11
N ARG A 122 -0.04 34.98 11.82
CA ARG A 122 0.71 33.85 11.25
C ARG A 122 0.82 32.70 12.25
N VAL A 123 1.24 31.55 11.75
CA VAL A 123 1.64 30.40 12.56
C VAL A 123 2.96 30.72 13.24
N TYR A 124 2.92 30.84 14.57
CA TYR A 124 4.08 31.09 15.42
C TYR A 124 4.86 29.78 15.70
N SER A 125 4.14 28.70 15.97
CA SER A 125 4.72 27.36 16.16
C SER A 125 3.76 26.28 15.67
N GLY A 126 4.29 25.10 15.34
CA GLY A 126 3.48 23.99 14.82
C GLY A 126 3.33 23.96 13.29
N MET A 127 4.25 24.55 12.52
CA MET A 127 4.21 24.49 11.05
C MET A 127 4.16 23.06 10.48
N LYS A 128 4.78 22.08 11.16
CA LYS A 128 4.63 20.65 10.80
C LYS A 128 3.16 20.20 10.85
N VAL A 129 2.37 20.68 11.81
CA VAL A 129 0.93 20.38 11.90
C VAL A 129 0.17 20.95 10.70
N ILE A 130 0.48 22.18 10.31
CA ILE A 130 -0.12 22.84 9.14
C ILE A 130 0.21 22.11 7.84
N GLN A 131 1.47 21.66 7.69
CA GLN A 131 1.88 20.83 6.56
C GLN A 131 1.11 19.50 6.52
N ARG A 132 0.92 18.84 7.68
CA ARG A 132 0.11 17.62 7.79
C ARG A 132 -1.35 17.87 7.40
N LEU A 133 -1.97 18.93 7.92
CA LEU A 133 -3.33 19.33 7.54
C LEU A 133 -3.45 19.55 6.03
N GLY A 134 -2.47 20.23 5.42
CA GLY A 134 -2.46 20.52 3.98
C GLY A 134 -2.30 19.32 3.05
N LEU A 135 -2.07 18.13 3.59
CA LEU A 135 -1.96 16.89 2.83
C LEU A 135 -3.14 15.95 3.08
N VAL A 136 -4.03 16.26 4.03
CA VAL A 136 -5.23 15.45 4.31
C VAL A 136 -6.00 15.27 2.99
N PRO A 137 -6.30 14.02 2.58
CA PRO A 137 -6.96 13.78 1.31
C PRO A 137 -8.34 14.41 1.28
N THR A 138 -8.72 14.97 0.13
CA THR A 138 -9.98 15.71 -0.02
C THR A 138 -10.89 15.15 -1.11
N ASP A 139 -12.19 15.45 -1.02
CA ASP A 139 -13.14 15.19 -2.09
C ASP A 139 -13.03 16.23 -3.21
N SER A 140 -13.90 16.13 -4.23
CA SER A 140 -13.93 17.07 -5.35
C SER A 140 -14.35 18.50 -4.98
N ASN A 141 -14.82 18.73 -3.74
CA ASN A 141 -15.18 20.04 -3.19
C ASN A 141 -14.14 20.52 -2.18
N ASP A 142 -12.93 19.94 -2.19
CA ASP A 142 -11.83 20.23 -1.28
C ASP A 142 -12.13 19.90 0.20
N ARG A 143 -13.15 19.08 0.49
CA ARG A 143 -13.49 18.72 1.87
C ARG A 143 -12.62 17.57 2.35
N PRO A 144 -12.02 17.63 3.56
CA PRO A 144 -11.24 16.53 4.11
C PRO A 144 -12.06 15.24 4.22
N LEU A 145 -11.44 14.14 3.81
CA LEU A 145 -12.03 12.80 3.85
C LEU A 145 -11.85 12.20 5.24
N GLU A 146 -12.93 11.69 5.84
CA GLU A 146 -12.89 11.02 7.15
C GLU A 146 -12.35 9.57 7.05
N ASP A 147 -12.54 8.89 5.91
CA ASP A 147 -11.97 7.55 5.64
C ASP A 147 -11.29 7.54 4.26
N VAL A 148 -9.96 7.59 4.27
CA VAL A 148 -9.13 7.69 3.06
C VAL A 148 -9.23 6.42 2.21
N LEU A 149 -9.28 5.22 2.81
CA LEU A 149 -9.34 3.96 2.07
C LEU A 149 -10.70 3.78 1.41
N ASP A 150 -11.80 4.08 2.12
CA ASP A 150 -13.14 4.07 1.52
C ASP A 150 -13.23 5.08 0.37
N SER A 151 -12.57 6.23 0.51
CA SER A 151 -12.55 7.27 -0.54
C SER A 151 -11.76 6.86 -1.78
N ILE A 152 -10.59 6.23 -1.61
CA ILE A 152 -9.82 5.64 -2.72
C ILE A 152 -10.70 4.61 -3.46
N LYS A 153 -11.34 3.69 -2.72
CA LYS A 153 -12.18 2.63 -3.29
C LYS A 153 -13.42 3.17 -4.04
N LYS A 154 -14.07 4.21 -3.50
CA LYS A 154 -15.29 4.81 -4.10
C LYS A 154 -14.99 5.70 -5.30
N THR A 155 -13.80 6.30 -5.38
CA THR A 155 -13.41 7.18 -6.48
C THR A 155 -13.44 6.39 -7.79
N SER A 156 -14.07 6.93 -8.85
CA SER A 156 -14.16 6.25 -10.15
C SER A 156 -12.97 6.56 -11.08
N LYS A 157 -12.42 7.78 -10.99
CA LYS A 157 -11.32 8.25 -11.84
C LYS A 157 -9.96 7.75 -11.35
N VAL A 158 -9.21 7.12 -12.24
CA VAL A 158 -7.90 6.50 -11.92
C VAL A 158 -6.89 7.52 -11.41
N ASP A 159 -6.79 8.69 -12.02
CA ASP A 159 -5.82 9.72 -11.60
C ASP A 159 -6.13 10.29 -10.22
N GLN A 160 -7.41 10.46 -9.90
CA GLN A 160 -7.84 10.89 -8.56
C GLN A 160 -7.51 9.81 -7.52
N ARG A 161 -7.73 8.53 -7.81
CA ARG A 161 -7.30 7.44 -6.90
C ARG A 161 -5.79 7.49 -6.64
N ARG A 162 -4.99 7.66 -7.70
CA ARG A 162 -3.53 7.77 -7.58
C ARG A 162 -3.14 8.96 -6.70
N SER A 163 -3.80 10.11 -6.88
CA SER A 163 -3.58 11.30 -6.04
C SER A 163 -3.88 11.03 -4.57
N LEU A 164 -5.01 10.37 -4.26
CA LEU A 164 -5.38 10.01 -2.89
C LEU A 164 -4.38 9.04 -2.25
N VAL A 165 -3.87 8.05 -3.00
CA VAL A 165 -2.83 7.12 -2.53
C VAL A 165 -1.52 7.87 -2.26
N ASN A 166 -1.11 8.76 -3.17
CA ASN A 166 0.06 9.61 -2.96
C ASN A 166 -0.09 10.43 -1.67
N GLN A 167 -1.22 11.13 -1.51
CA GLN A 167 -1.51 11.93 -0.33
C GLN A 167 -1.47 11.10 0.95
N LEU A 168 -2.09 9.90 0.96
CA LEU A 168 -2.04 8.98 2.10
C LEU A 168 -0.61 8.67 2.53
N ILE A 169 0.23 8.26 1.58
CA ILE A 169 1.62 7.88 1.88
C ILE A 169 2.44 9.09 2.35
N GLN A 170 2.28 10.25 1.71
CA GLN A 170 3.00 11.48 2.10
C GLN A 170 2.56 11.99 3.47
N ASN A 171 1.26 11.93 3.80
CA ASN A 171 0.75 12.25 5.13
C ASN A 171 1.45 11.45 6.22
N ILE A 172 1.56 10.13 6.01
CA ILE A 172 2.11 9.22 7.02
C ILE A 172 3.63 9.40 7.15
N ARG A 173 4.34 9.68 6.04
CA ARG A 173 5.76 10.07 6.08
C ARG A 173 6.00 11.29 6.96
N ILE A 174 5.17 12.33 6.85
CA ILE A 174 5.32 13.58 7.65
C ILE A 174 4.87 13.39 9.09
N GLN A 175 3.98 12.44 9.36
CA GLN A 175 3.62 12.06 10.72
C GLN A 175 4.77 11.38 11.48
N GLU A 176 5.94 11.19 10.87
CA GLU A 176 7.08 10.46 11.44
C GLU A 176 6.61 9.09 11.95
N CYS A 177 5.77 8.41 11.16
CA CYS A 177 5.30 7.07 11.49
C CYS A 177 6.53 6.21 11.77
N LYS A 178 6.64 5.74 13.01
CA LYS A 178 7.82 5.00 13.50
C LYS A 178 8.13 3.77 12.65
N ASN A 179 7.15 3.28 11.88
CA ASN A 179 7.30 2.11 11.06
C ASN A 179 6.50 2.20 9.74
N MET A 180 7.08 2.88 8.73
CA MET A 180 6.53 2.92 7.36
C MET A 180 6.31 1.53 6.76
N TYR A 181 7.03 0.51 7.24
CA TYR A 181 6.86 -0.85 6.78
C TYR A 181 5.51 -1.42 7.23
N LEU A 182 5.00 -1.09 8.42
CA LEU A 182 3.64 -1.44 8.84
C LEU A 182 2.58 -0.89 7.90
N LEU A 183 2.70 0.37 7.48
CA LEU A 183 1.78 0.93 6.49
C LEU A 183 1.83 0.14 5.18
N MET A 184 3.05 -0.03 4.65
CA MET A 184 3.24 -0.64 3.34
C MET A 184 2.78 -2.09 3.31
N ARG A 185 3.03 -2.89 4.36
CA ARG A 185 2.55 -4.28 4.43
C ARG A 185 1.03 -4.39 4.54
N LEU A 186 0.36 -3.39 5.12
CA LEU A 186 -1.10 -3.35 5.18
C LEU A 186 -1.73 -2.83 3.88
N LEU A 187 -1.06 -1.93 3.16
CA LEU A 187 -1.47 -1.46 1.83
C LEU A 187 -1.17 -2.47 0.71
N LEU A 188 -0.18 -3.33 0.90
CA LEU A 188 0.26 -4.36 -0.03
C LEU A 188 0.30 -5.73 0.66
N PRO A 189 -0.84 -6.23 1.19
CA PRO A 189 -0.87 -7.47 1.99
C PRO A 189 -0.47 -8.71 1.18
N GLN A 190 -0.57 -8.65 -0.16
CA GLN A 190 -0.07 -9.69 -1.06
C GLN A 190 1.45 -9.76 -1.14
N LEU A 191 2.17 -8.69 -0.76
CA LEU A 191 3.63 -8.64 -0.70
C LEU A 191 4.17 -8.88 0.72
N ASP A 192 3.29 -9.06 1.71
CA ASP A 192 3.68 -9.43 3.06
C ASP A 192 4.11 -10.89 3.11
N LYS A 193 5.43 -11.09 3.17
CA LYS A 193 6.09 -12.40 3.26
C LYS A 193 6.35 -12.86 4.69
N GLU A 194 6.43 -11.94 5.66
CA GLU A 194 6.59 -12.30 7.07
C GLU A 194 5.35 -13.05 7.58
N ARG A 195 4.15 -12.65 7.13
CA ARG A 195 2.91 -13.39 7.40
C ARG A 195 2.63 -14.42 6.30
N SER A 196 3.00 -15.67 6.58
CA SER A 196 2.84 -16.87 5.73
C SER A 196 1.39 -17.12 5.26
N GLY A 197 0.41 -16.52 5.93
CA GLY A 197 -1.00 -16.52 5.56
C GLY A 197 -1.92 -16.81 6.75
N TYR A 198 -3.12 -16.25 6.73
CA TYR A 198 -4.04 -16.38 7.86
C TYR A 198 -4.79 -17.73 7.86
N GLY A 199 -4.84 -18.45 6.74
CA GLY A 199 -5.58 -19.72 6.65
C GLY A 199 -7.09 -19.55 6.85
N MET A 200 -7.61 -18.35 6.62
CA MET A 200 -9.04 -18.02 6.69
C MET A 200 -9.51 -17.54 5.32
N LYS A 201 -10.50 -18.24 4.76
CA LYS A 201 -11.19 -17.85 3.53
C LYS A 201 -12.56 -17.29 3.87
N GLU A 202 -13.24 -16.73 2.88
CA GLU A 202 -14.54 -16.06 3.00
C GLU A 202 -15.59 -16.93 3.70
N SER A 203 -15.61 -18.24 3.43
CA SER A 203 -16.52 -19.17 4.12
C SER A 203 -16.28 -19.21 5.62
N LYS A 204 -15.04 -19.48 6.05
CA LYS A 204 -14.66 -19.55 7.46
C LYS A 204 -14.87 -18.20 8.16
N LEU A 205 -14.53 -17.09 7.50
CA LEU A 205 -14.77 -15.74 8.02
C LEU A 205 -16.27 -15.49 8.22
N GLY A 206 -17.10 -15.87 7.24
CA GLY A 206 -18.55 -15.77 7.31
C GLY A 206 -19.15 -16.57 8.46
N ASP A 207 -18.69 -17.81 8.65
CA ASP A 207 -19.14 -18.66 9.76
C ASP A 207 -18.81 -18.04 11.13
N VAL A 208 -17.59 -17.51 11.30
CA VAL A 208 -17.20 -16.85 12.56
C VAL A 208 -18.01 -15.56 12.80
N ILE A 209 -18.31 -14.78 11.76
CA ILE A 209 -19.18 -13.60 11.87
C ILE A 209 -20.60 -14.01 12.32
N VAL A 210 -21.18 -15.03 11.69
CA VAL A 210 -22.52 -15.55 12.02
C VAL A 210 -22.58 -15.98 13.47
N ASP A 211 -21.61 -16.78 13.90
CA ASP A 211 -21.58 -17.32 15.26
C ASP A 211 -21.30 -16.22 16.31
N THR A 212 -20.37 -15.29 16.04
CA THR A 212 -19.98 -14.23 16.98
C THR A 212 -21.10 -13.20 17.20
N LEU A 213 -21.80 -12.83 16.13
CA LEU A 213 -22.90 -11.84 16.18
C LEU A 213 -24.26 -12.50 16.46
N SER A 214 -24.27 -13.79 16.81
CA SER A 214 -25.48 -14.58 17.11
C SER A 214 -26.55 -14.48 16.01
N ILE A 215 -26.12 -14.49 14.74
CA ILE A 215 -27.01 -14.47 13.59
C ILE A 215 -27.65 -15.85 13.45
N ALA A 216 -28.98 -15.92 13.38
CA ALA A 216 -29.67 -17.19 13.17
C ALA A 216 -29.23 -17.82 11.83
N LYS A 217 -28.83 -19.09 11.83
CA LYS A 217 -28.31 -19.79 10.65
C LYS A 217 -29.31 -19.90 9.50
N SER A 218 -30.60 -19.84 9.80
CA SER A 218 -31.71 -19.81 8.84
C SER A 218 -32.03 -18.41 8.30
N SER A 219 -31.40 -17.36 8.82
CA SER A 219 -31.67 -15.98 8.43
C SER A 219 -31.15 -15.64 7.04
N GLN A 220 -31.72 -14.59 6.44
CA GLN A 220 -31.25 -14.04 5.18
C GLN A 220 -29.80 -13.57 5.25
N ASP A 221 -29.38 -12.96 6.36
CA ASP A 221 -28.00 -12.47 6.53
C ASP A 221 -26.97 -13.61 6.54
N ALA A 222 -27.27 -14.71 7.23
CA ALA A 222 -26.43 -15.91 7.19
C ALA A 222 -26.36 -16.52 5.77
N PHE A 223 -27.50 -16.55 5.07
CA PHE A 223 -27.55 -16.99 3.68
C PHE A 223 -26.70 -16.10 2.76
N VAL A 224 -26.78 -14.78 2.93
CA VAL A 224 -26.02 -13.77 2.16
C VAL A 224 -24.52 -13.93 2.39
N LEU A 225 -24.05 -14.05 3.64
CA LEU A 225 -22.63 -14.26 3.93
C LEU A 225 -22.09 -15.54 3.30
N LYS A 226 -22.85 -16.64 3.40
CA LYS A 226 -22.47 -17.94 2.80
C LYS A 226 -22.46 -17.91 1.28
N ASN A 227 -23.39 -17.16 0.67
CA ASN A 227 -23.57 -17.09 -0.79
C ASN A 227 -23.16 -15.74 -1.38
N TRP A 228 -22.21 -15.04 -0.75
CA TRP A 228 -21.88 -13.64 -1.03
C TRP A 228 -21.64 -13.34 -2.50
N LYS A 229 -21.09 -14.30 -3.27
CA LYS A 229 -20.86 -14.17 -4.72
C LYS A 229 -22.13 -13.87 -5.52
N LYS A 230 -23.30 -14.33 -5.08
CA LYS A 230 -24.59 -14.05 -5.71
C LYS A 230 -25.05 -12.59 -5.51
N PHE A 231 -24.42 -11.86 -4.60
CA PHE A 231 -24.81 -10.53 -4.17
C PHE A 231 -23.81 -9.44 -4.62
N ILE A 232 -22.92 -9.74 -5.58
CA ILE A 232 -21.88 -8.84 -6.10
C ILE A 232 -22.43 -7.68 -6.97
N ASN A 233 -23.75 -7.53 -7.12
CA ASN A 233 -24.33 -6.57 -8.06
C ASN A 233 -24.91 -5.34 -7.34
N LYS A 234 -24.23 -4.19 -7.49
CA LYS A 234 -24.58 -2.78 -7.14
C LYS A 234 -23.47 -2.05 -6.33
N GLY A 235 -22.23 -2.08 -6.81
CA GLY A 235 -21.12 -1.31 -6.20
C GLY A 235 -20.40 -1.98 -5.04
N VAL A 236 -20.82 -3.19 -4.65
CA VAL A 236 -20.13 -4.06 -3.68
C VAL A 236 -19.49 -5.23 -4.44
N ASN A 237 -18.16 -5.22 -4.56
CA ASN A 237 -17.43 -6.16 -5.43
C ASN A 237 -16.69 -7.27 -4.68
N ASP A 238 -16.87 -7.38 -3.36
CA ASP A 238 -16.14 -8.32 -2.51
C ASP A 238 -16.93 -8.79 -1.27
N PHE A 239 -16.50 -9.90 -0.67
CA PHE A 239 -17.08 -10.45 0.55
C PHE A 239 -17.11 -9.45 1.70
N ALA A 240 -16.04 -8.68 1.90
CA ALA A 240 -15.93 -7.68 2.95
C ALA A 240 -17.01 -6.59 2.83
N GLY A 241 -17.32 -6.14 1.61
CA GLY A 241 -18.36 -5.16 1.37
C GLY A 241 -19.76 -5.72 1.57
N VAL A 242 -19.97 -7.03 1.32
CA VAL A 242 -21.22 -7.72 1.66
C VAL A 242 -21.38 -7.86 3.18
N ALA A 243 -20.28 -8.16 3.89
CA ALA A 243 -20.28 -8.35 5.33
C ALA A 243 -20.46 -7.04 6.12
N LYS A 244 -19.86 -5.92 5.67
CA LYS A 244 -19.87 -4.61 6.35
C LYS A 244 -21.27 -4.18 6.84
N PRO A 245 -22.33 -4.12 5.99
CA PRO A 245 -23.65 -3.70 6.45
C PRO A 245 -24.29 -4.69 7.44
N ILE A 246 -24.06 -6.00 7.28
CA ILE A 246 -24.58 -7.04 8.20
C ILE A 246 -23.95 -6.90 9.59
N ILE A 247 -22.64 -6.62 9.63
CA ILE A 247 -21.89 -6.36 10.86
C ILE A 247 -22.37 -5.05 11.50
N ALA A 248 -22.49 -3.97 10.73
CA ALA A 248 -22.86 -2.65 11.24
C ALA A 248 -24.25 -2.61 11.91
N GLN A 249 -25.18 -3.49 11.53
CA GLN A 249 -26.49 -3.61 12.16
C GLN A 249 -26.44 -4.14 13.61
N ARG A 250 -25.35 -4.82 13.99
CA ARG A 250 -25.24 -5.57 15.25
C ARG A 250 -24.04 -5.14 16.09
N ASN A 251 -23.09 -4.44 15.48
CA ASN A 251 -21.86 -4.01 16.10
C ASN A 251 -21.92 -2.51 16.43
N VAL A 252 -21.94 -2.19 17.73
CA VAL A 252 -21.91 -0.82 18.27
C VAL A 252 -20.60 -0.61 19.03
N VAL A 253 -19.49 -0.73 18.30
CA VAL A 253 -18.14 -0.57 18.86
C VAL A 253 -17.56 0.76 18.40
N GLU A 254 -16.93 1.48 19.33
CA GLU A 254 -16.01 2.56 19.05
C GLU A 254 -14.58 2.03 19.22
N SER A 255 -13.81 2.01 18.13
CA SER A 255 -12.40 1.62 18.14
C SER A 255 -11.52 2.85 18.32
N LYS A 256 -10.42 2.67 19.05
CA LYS A 256 -9.34 3.66 19.21
C LYS A 256 -7.97 3.09 18.84
N LEU A 257 -7.97 1.97 18.10
CA LEU A 257 -6.74 1.29 17.74
C LEU A 257 -5.91 2.14 16.78
N ASP A 258 -4.60 2.12 16.96
CA ASP A 258 -3.66 2.67 16.00
C ASP A 258 -3.16 1.58 15.02
N LEU A 259 -2.19 1.96 14.18
CA LEU A 259 -1.63 1.07 13.17
C LEU A 259 -0.86 -0.11 13.77
N GLU A 260 -0.21 0.09 14.92
CA GLU A 260 0.60 -0.90 15.60
C GLU A 260 -0.29 -1.93 16.31
N ASP A 261 -1.37 -1.46 16.94
CA ASP A 261 -2.41 -2.33 17.48
C ASP A 261 -3.02 -3.26 16.41
N VAL A 262 -3.31 -2.70 15.23
CA VAL A 262 -3.82 -3.47 14.09
C VAL A 262 -2.81 -4.51 13.60
N ASP A 263 -1.53 -4.15 13.50
CA ASP A 263 -0.50 -5.11 13.07
C ASP A 263 -0.34 -6.25 14.09
N ASN A 264 -0.34 -5.93 15.39
CA ASN A 264 -0.26 -6.91 16.47
C ASN A 264 -1.41 -7.91 16.44
N LEU A 265 -2.64 -7.44 16.23
CA LEU A 265 -3.82 -8.29 16.06
C LEU A 265 -3.66 -9.26 14.88
N LEU A 266 -3.14 -8.76 13.75
CA LEU A 266 -2.90 -9.58 12.56
C LEU A 266 -1.75 -10.57 12.76
N ASN A 267 -0.68 -10.20 13.47
CA ASN A 267 0.42 -11.10 13.81
C ASN A 267 -0.09 -12.25 14.68
N GLU A 268 -0.86 -11.94 15.73
CA GLU A 268 -1.51 -12.94 16.57
C GLU A 268 -2.42 -13.87 15.76
N LEU A 269 -3.21 -13.32 14.83
CA LEU A 269 -4.07 -14.14 13.96
C LEU A 269 -3.26 -15.06 13.03
N ASN A 270 -2.10 -14.63 12.55
CA ASN A 270 -1.25 -15.43 11.69
C ASN A 270 -0.62 -16.61 12.44
N GLU A 271 -0.13 -16.35 13.66
CA GLU A 271 0.61 -17.30 14.51
C GLU A 271 -0.27 -18.25 15.33
N SER A 272 -1.47 -17.81 15.73
CA SER A 272 -2.34 -18.58 16.61
C SER A 272 -2.84 -19.88 15.98
N SER A 273 -2.88 -20.96 16.77
CA SER A 273 -3.62 -22.19 16.41
C SER A 273 -5.13 -21.98 16.49
N GLU A 274 -5.59 -21.08 17.36
CA GLU A 274 -6.99 -20.76 17.65
C GLU A 274 -7.45 -19.50 16.89
N LYS A 275 -7.18 -19.43 15.58
CA LYS A 275 -7.47 -18.25 14.73
C LYS A 275 -8.92 -17.79 14.79
N ARG A 276 -9.84 -18.73 15.03
CA ARG A 276 -11.27 -18.43 15.19
C ARG A 276 -11.51 -17.53 16.40
N GLU A 277 -10.87 -17.80 17.54
CA GLU A 277 -11.05 -17.01 18.76
C GLU A 277 -10.44 -15.62 18.63
N VAL A 278 -9.26 -15.53 18.02
CA VAL A 278 -8.61 -14.23 17.73
C VAL A 278 -9.54 -13.37 16.85
N PHE A 279 -10.11 -13.95 15.79
CA PHE A 279 -11.04 -13.23 14.92
C PHE A 279 -12.37 -12.87 15.61
N THR A 280 -12.89 -13.73 16.50
CA THR A 280 -14.04 -13.41 17.37
C THR A 280 -13.76 -12.15 18.20
N ARG A 281 -12.57 -12.03 18.77
CA ARG A 281 -12.17 -10.84 19.56
C ARG A 281 -12.10 -9.60 18.67
N MET A 282 -11.53 -9.71 17.47
CA MET A 282 -11.51 -8.60 16.49
C MET A 282 -12.92 -8.12 16.14
N ILE A 283 -13.88 -9.05 15.93
CA ILE A 283 -15.28 -8.68 15.64
C ILE A 283 -15.90 -7.86 16.78
N ARG A 284 -15.52 -8.14 18.02
CA ARG A 284 -16.03 -7.46 19.22
C ARG A 284 -15.30 -6.15 19.55
N SER A 285 -14.12 -5.90 18.98
CA SER A 285 -13.28 -4.74 19.31
C SER A 285 -13.09 -3.74 18.17
N LEU A 286 -13.49 -4.08 16.93
CA LEU A 286 -13.36 -3.23 15.77
C LEU A 286 -14.72 -2.72 15.28
N THR A 287 -14.75 -1.53 14.70
CA THR A 287 -15.91 -1.03 13.97
C THR A 287 -16.18 -1.88 12.73
N ALA A 288 -17.40 -1.83 12.20
CA ALA A 288 -17.74 -2.53 10.95
C ALA A 288 -16.88 -2.10 9.75
N THR A 289 -16.45 -0.83 9.72
CA THR A 289 -15.57 -0.30 8.67
C THR A 289 -14.16 -0.88 8.78
N GLU A 290 -13.53 -0.79 9.95
CA GLU A 290 -12.19 -1.37 10.19
C GLU A 290 -12.19 -2.86 9.92
N LEU A 291 -13.17 -3.60 10.44
CA LEU A 291 -13.26 -5.04 10.23
C LEU A 291 -13.39 -5.39 8.75
N SER A 292 -14.07 -4.56 7.94
CA SER A 292 -14.13 -4.76 6.49
C SER A 292 -12.76 -4.61 5.81
N TRP A 293 -11.89 -3.72 6.31
CA TRP A 293 -10.52 -3.58 5.82
C TRP A 293 -9.62 -4.72 6.32
N ILE A 294 -9.76 -5.13 7.58
CA ILE A 294 -9.07 -6.30 8.13
C ILE A 294 -9.41 -7.58 7.35
N ILE A 295 -10.68 -7.81 7.02
CA ILE A 295 -11.09 -8.95 6.18
C ILE A 295 -10.37 -8.91 4.83
N ARG A 296 -10.24 -7.74 4.21
CA ARG A 296 -9.51 -7.60 2.93
C ARG A 296 -8.02 -7.86 3.07
N ILE A 297 -7.39 -7.43 4.16
CA ILE A 297 -5.99 -7.73 4.48
C ILE A 297 -5.80 -9.23 4.71
N ILE A 298 -6.69 -9.87 5.46
CA ILE A 298 -6.69 -11.32 5.69
C ILE A 298 -6.77 -12.10 4.37
N LEU A 299 -7.62 -11.64 3.45
CA LEU A 299 -7.78 -12.22 2.12
C LEU A 299 -6.65 -11.82 1.15
N LYS A 300 -5.72 -10.96 1.57
CA LYS A 300 -4.63 -10.36 0.78
C LYS A 300 -5.13 -9.63 -0.48
N ASP A 301 -6.29 -8.99 -0.41
CA ASP A 301 -6.88 -8.23 -1.50
C ASP A 301 -7.73 -7.04 -1.01
N LEU A 302 -7.14 -5.84 -1.08
CA LEU A 302 -7.79 -4.59 -0.66
C LEU A 302 -8.86 -4.07 -1.61
N LYS A 303 -8.88 -4.53 -2.87
CA LYS A 303 -9.85 -4.05 -3.88
C LYS A 303 -9.90 -2.51 -3.96
N LEU A 304 -8.74 -1.83 -3.87
CA LEU A 304 -8.64 -0.36 -3.95
C LEU A 304 -8.78 0.18 -5.39
N GLY A 305 -8.71 -0.68 -6.40
CA GLY A 305 -8.75 -0.25 -7.80
C GLY A 305 -7.50 0.51 -8.25
N VAL A 306 -6.38 0.32 -7.54
CA VAL A 306 -5.03 0.77 -7.90
C VAL A 306 -4.09 -0.42 -7.92
N SER A 307 -3.08 -0.39 -8.79
CA SER A 307 -2.10 -1.47 -8.89
C SER A 307 -1.05 -1.38 -7.79
N GLU A 308 -0.44 -2.51 -7.45
CA GLU A 308 0.77 -2.60 -6.61
C GLU A 308 1.85 -1.62 -7.09
N LYS A 309 2.12 -1.59 -8.41
CA LYS A 309 3.07 -0.66 -9.04
C LYS A 309 2.75 0.79 -8.71
N THR A 310 1.46 1.17 -8.64
CA THR A 310 1.06 2.53 -8.31
C THR A 310 1.44 2.85 -6.86
N ILE A 311 1.08 1.98 -5.91
CA ILE A 311 1.38 2.18 -4.49
C ILE A 311 2.90 2.24 -4.24
N LEU A 312 3.68 1.35 -4.87
CA LEU A 312 5.15 1.38 -4.79
C LEU A 312 5.72 2.69 -5.35
N LYS A 313 5.28 3.13 -6.54
CA LYS A 313 5.72 4.42 -7.11
C LYS A 313 5.33 5.63 -6.25
N SER A 314 4.18 5.57 -5.58
CA SER A 314 3.74 6.57 -4.61
C SER A 314 4.64 6.62 -3.37
N TYR A 315 5.26 5.49 -3.01
CA TYR A 315 6.19 5.38 -1.90
C TYR A 315 7.59 5.89 -2.26
N HIS A 316 8.14 5.44 -3.39
CA HIS A 316 9.44 5.86 -3.91
C HIS A 316 9.52 5.63 -5.43
N VAL A 317 10.20 6.52 -6.17
CA VAL A 317 10.33 6.41 -7.63
C VAL A 317 11.02 5.11 -8.07
N ASP A 318 12.05 4.69 -7.33
CA ASP A 318 12.81 3.45 -7.59
C ASP A 318 12.18 2.19 -6.96
N ALA A 319 11.06 2.30 -6.23
CA ALA A 319 10.49 1.17 -5.47
C ALA A 319 10.10 -0.03 -6.33
N VAL A 320 9.57 0.20 -7.53
CA VAL A 320 9.12 -0.91 -8.38
C VAL A 320 10.30 -1.75 -8.84
N GLU A 321 11.34 -1.10 -9.36
CA GLU A 321 12.55 -1.77 -9.84
C GLU A 321 13.26 -2.45 -8.67
N TYR A 322 13.37 -1.77 -7.52
CA TYR A 322 14.01 -2.32 -6.33
C TYR A 322 13.28 -3.57 -5.83
N TYR A 323 11.94 -3.53 -5.77
CA TYR A 323 11.16 -4.70 -5.38
C TYR A 323 11.35 -5.87 -6.36
N TYR A 324 11.60 -5.61 -7.63
CA TYR A 324 11.76 -6.67 -8.62
C TYR A 324 13.06 -7.43 -8.43
N VAL A 325 14.12 -6.78 -7.92
CA VAL A 325 15.40 -7.44 -7.64
C VAL A 325 15.46 -8.06 -6.24
N CYS A 326 14.77 -7.50 -5.24
CA CYS A 326 14.83 -8.02 -3.86
C CYS A 326 13.66 -8.93 -3.47
N SER A 327 12.49 -8.74 -4.09
CA SER A 327 11.22 -9.37 -3.70
C SER A 327 10.92 -9.27 -2.19
N ASP A 328 11.42 -8.24 -1.51
CA ASP A 328 11.30 -8.05 -0.06
C ASP A 328 10.80 -6.63 0.25
N LEU A 329 9.57 -6.54 0.79
CA LEU A 329 8.94 -5.27 1.07
C LEU A 329 9.59 -4.54 2.26
N LYS A 330 10.10 -5.28 3.25
CA LYS A 330 10.75 -4.70 4.42
C LYS A 330 12.07 -4.08 4.04
N GLN A 331 12.91 -4.84 3.35
CA GLN A 331 14.18 -4.36 2.83
C GLN A 331 13.98 -3.17 1.89
N LEU A 332 12.94 -3.19 1.05
CA LEU A 332 12.58 -2.05 0.20
C LEU A 332 12.31 -0.79 1.04
N VAL A 333 11.47 -0.89 2.07
CA VAL A 333 11.08 0.25 2.90
C VAL A 333 12.25 0.77 3.73
N GLU A 334 13.08 -0.12 4.27
CA GLU A 334 14.28 0.24 5.02
C GLU A 334 15.32 0.94 4.12
N THR A 335 15.50 0.45 2.89
CA THR A 335 16.48 1.01 1.94
C THR A 335 16.00 2.32 1.33
N LEU A 336 14.75 2.38 0.86
CA LEU A 336 14.16 3.52 0.14
C LEU A 336 13.39 4.48 1.08
N ASN A 337 13.85 4.58 2.33
CA ASN A 337 13.19 5.41 3.33
C ASN A 337 13.27 6.91 2.99
N ASP A 338 14.35 7.38 2.37
CA ASP A 338 14.46 8.77 1.90
C ASP A 338 13.89 8.92 0.48
N PRO A 339 12.73 9.61 0.30
CA PRO A 339 12.11 9.78 -1.01
C PRO A 339 12.89 10.69 -1.96
N SER A 340 13.91 11.41 -1.48
CA SER A 340 14.72 12.33 -2.30
C SER A 340 15.97 11.66 -2.88
N LYS A 341 16.38 10.52 -2.32
CA LYS A 341 17.61 9.83 -2.72
C LYS A 341 17.32 8.81 -3.81
N ARG A 342 18.08 8.84 -4.91
CA ARG A 342 18.00 7.84 -5.97
C ARG A 342 18.88 6.63 -5.66
N TYR A 343 18.39 5.46 -6.00
CA TYR A 343 19.10 4.20 -5.80
C TYR A 343 19.28 3.51 -7.15
N LEU A 344 20.52 3.09 -7.43
CA LEU A 344 20.84 2.30 -8.62
C LEU A 344 20.49 0.84 -8.34
N THR A 345 19.56 0.30 -9.12
CA THR A 345 19.01 -1.06 -9.02
C THR A 345 19.89 -2.11 -9.71
N ASN A 346 21.21 -1.97 -9.63
CA ASN A 346 22.09 -2.46 -10.68
C ASN A 346 22.55 -3.93 -10.56
N ALA A 347 22.04 -4.74 -9.62
CA ALA A 347 22.36 -6.17 -9.66
C ALA A 347 21.39 -7.02 -8.84
N LEU A 348 21.05 -8.18 -9.40
CA LEU A 348 20.58 -9.32 -8.63
C LEU A 348 21.65 -9.73 -7.61
N GLN A 349 21.24 -10.10 -6.41
CA GLN A 349 22.14 -10.65 -5.39
C GLN A 349 21.93 -12.16 -5.29
N ILE A 350 23.03 -12.89 -5.15
CA ILE A 350 22.98 -14.31 -4.83
C ILE A 350 22.23 -14.49 -3.50
N PHE A 351 21.41 -15.55 -3.47
CA PHE A 351 20.49 -15.87 -2.37
C PHE A 351 19.44 -14.82 -1.99
N GLN A 352 19.14 -13.89 -2.89
CA GLN A 352 18.01 -12.97 -2.76
C GLN A 352 17.02 -13.22 -3.90
N PRO A 353 15.75 -13.57 -3.61
CA PRO A 353 14.80 -13.88 -4.66
C PRO A 353 14.39 -12.64 -5.45
N PHE A 354 14.20 -12.77 -6.76
CA PHE A 354 13.69 -11.72 -7.64
C PHE A 354 12.25 -12.01 -8.09
N LYS A 355 11.59 -11.02 -8.69
CA LYS A 355 10.28 -11.18 -9.34
C LYS A 355 10.49 -11.63 -10.79
N PRO A 356 10.10 -12.87 -11.17
CA PRO A 356 10.39 -13.36 -12.52
C PRO A 356 9.68 -12.57 -13.62
N MET A 357 10.29 -12.55 -14.80
CA MET A 357 9.65 -12.04 -16.02
C MET A 357 8.39 -12.86 -16.32
N LEU A 358 7.32 -12.18 -16.74
CA LEU A 358 6.03 -12.81 -17.05
C LEU A 358 5.74 -12.70 -18.55
N ALA A 359 4.94 -13.63 -19.06
CA ALA A 359 4.42 -13.57 -20.42
C ALA A 359 2.99 -12.99 -20.43
N ASP A 360 2.72 -12.10 -21.38
CA ASP A 360 1.37 -11.67 -21.72
C ASP A 360 0.71 -12.69 -22.66
N ARG A 361 -0.62 -12.72 -22.64
CA ARG A 361 -1.42 -13.56 -23.54
C ARG A 361 -1.86 -12.72 -24.74
N GLU A 362 -1.44 -13.10 -25.93
CA GLU A 362 -1.78 -12.42 -27.19
C GLU A 362 -2.14 -13.45 -28.27
N GLU A 363 -2.81 -12.96 -29.32
CA GLU A 363 -3.06 -13.74 -30.55
C GLU A 363 -1.78 -13.79 -31.42
N PHE A 364 -1.61 -14.87 -32.19
CA PHE A 364 -0.36 -15.15 -32.88
C PHE A 364 0.04 -14.05 -33.87
N GLU A 365 -0.91 -13.51 -34.63
CA GLU A 365 -0.71 -12.42 -35.58
C GLU A 365 -0.17 -11.17 -34.88
N LYS A 366 -0.72 -10.87 -33.70
CA LYS A 366 -0.29 -9.73 -32.90
C LYS A 366 1.08 -9.94 -32.26
N VAL A 367 1.47 -11.18 -31.98
CA VAL A 367 2.85 -11.48 -31.56
C VAL A 367 3.84 -11.11 -32.66
N ILE A 368 3.55 -11.42 -33.93
CA ILE A 368 4.42 -11.05 -35.06
C ILE A 368 4.57 -9.53 -35.17
N GLU A 369 3.47 -8.79 -35.01
CA GLU A 369 3.49 -7.32 -34.97
C GLU A 369 4.33 -6.78 -33.81
N LEU A 370 4.15 -7.33 -32.60
CA LEU A 370 4.90 -6.94 -31.40
C LEU A 370 6.40 -7.22 -31.52
N MET A 371 6.77 -8.31 -32.20
CA MET A 371 8.16 -8.66 -32.50
C MET A 371 8.72 -7.83 -33.67
N SER A 372 7.95 -6.88 -34.22
CA SER A 372 8.40 -5.96 -35.28
C SER A 372 8.96 -6.66 -36.53
N ASN A 373 8.50 -7.89 -36.81
CA ASN A 373 9.05 -8.77 -37.86
C ASN A 373 10.54 -9.12 -37.69
N GLU A 374 11.09 -9.01 -36.48
CA GLU A 374 12.43 -9.50 -36.16
C GLU A 374 12.42 -11.01 -35.82
N GLU A 375 13.59 -11.63 -35.77
CA GLU A 375 13.71 -13.03 -35.32
C GLU A 375 13.39 -13.14 -33.82
N PHE A 376 12.60 -14.15 -33.44
CA PHE A 376 12.24 -14.42 -32.05
C PHE A 376 12.24 -15.92 -31.75
N TYR A 377 12.38 -16.26 -30.47
CA TYR A 377 12.34 -17.65 -30.01
C TYR A 377 10.89 -18.13 -29.79
N ILE A 378 10.65 -19.41 -30.11
CA ILE A 378 9.42 -20.12 -29.75
C ILE A 378 9.84 -21.28 -28.83
N GLU A 379 9.25 -21.34 -27.65
CA GLU A 379 9.54 -22.35 -26.64
C GLU A 379 8.27 -23.01 -26.13
N THR A 380 8.38 -24.29 -25.76
CA THR A 380 7.27 -25.02 -25.15
C THR A 380 6.94 -24.41 -23.78
N LYS A 381 5.70 -23.96 -23.60
CA LYS A 381 5.22 -23.57 -22.28
C LYS A 381 4.95 -24.83 -21.45
N LEU A 382 5.85 -25.12 -20.51
CA LEU A 382 5.72 -26.23 -19.59
C LEU A 382 4.61 -25.99 -18.55
N ASP A 383 4.03 -27.08 -18.06
CA ASP A 383 2.97 -27.09 -17.03
C ASP A 383 3.52 -27.61 -15.69
N GLY A 384 4.39 -26.81 -15.08
CA GLY A 384 5.07 -27.13 -13.83
C GLY A 384 4.93 -26.03 -12.78
N GLU A 385 5.91 -25.95 -11.89
CA GLU A 385 6.09 -24.86 -10.96
C GLU A 385 7.32 -24.03 -11.34
N ARG A 386 7.12 -22.75 -11.68
CA ARG A 386 8.22 -21.80 -11.90
C ARG A 386 9.11 -21.68 -10.67
N ILE A 387 10.40 -22.00 -10.85
CA ILE A 387 11.43 -21.99 -9.80
C ILE A 387 12.65 -21.19 -10.28
N GLN A 388 13.16 -20.33 -9.41
CA GLN A 388 14.49 -19.74 -9.54
C GLN A 388 15.47 -20.50 -8.63
N LEU A 389 16.60 -20.92 -9.19
CA LEU A 389 17.67 -21.64 -8.49
C LEU A 389 18.87 -20.70 -8.35
N HIS A 390 19.32 -20.49 -7.11
CA HIS A 390 20.54 -19.76 -6.81
C HIS A 390 21.59 -20.75 -6.30
N LYS A 391 22.78 -20.73 -6.89
CA LYS A 391 23.95 -21.53 -6.49
C LYS A 391 25.07 -20.61 -6.03
N ASN A 392 25.73 -20.96 -4.93
CA ASN A 392 26.99 -20.36 -4.50
C ASN A 392 27.91 -21.44 -3.90
N GLY A 393 28.90 -21.89 -4.66
CA GLY A 393 29.69 -23.06 -4.29
C GLY A 393 28.81 -24.29 -4.10
N ASP A 394 28.81 -24.84 -2.89
CA ASP A 394 28.05 -26.03 -2.49
C ASP A 394 26.66 -25.69 -1.91
N GLU A 395 26.33 -24.40 -1.77
CA GLU A 395 25.06 -23.94 -1.23
C GLU A 395 24.05 -23.60 -2.34
N TYR A 396 22.80 -23.98 -2.10
CA TYR A 396 21.70 -23.82 -3.04
C TYR A 396 20.46 -23.23 -2.36
N LYS A 397 19.72 -22.42 -3.11
CA LYS A 397 18.42 -21.91 -2.71
C LYS A 397 17.44 -21.95 -3.86
N TYR A 398 16.18 -22.23 -3.53
CA TYR A 398 15.10 -22.38 -4.51
C TYR A 398 13.91 -21.53 -4.09
N TRP A 399 13.44 -20.67 -5.00
CA TRP A 399 12.25 -19.88 -4.76
C TRP A 399 11.21 -20.06 -5.83
N SER A 400 9.94 -20.06 -5.43
CA SER A 400 8.81 -20.02 -6.36
C SER A 400 8.72 -18.68 -7.09
N ARG A 401 7.82 -18.61 -8.08
CA ARG A 401 7.40 -17.35 -8.73
C ARG A 401 7.11 -16.20 -7.76
N ASN A 402 6.56 -16.50 -6.58
CA ASN A 402 6.19 -15.49 -5.59
C ASN A 402 7.27 -15.29 -4.51
N GLY A 403 8.45 -15.90 -4.67
CA GLY A 403 9.56 -15.82 -3.74
C GLY A 403 9.35 -16.64 -2.46
N THR A 404 8.54 -17.70 -2.49
CA THR A 404 8.42 -18.67 -1.38
C THR A 404 9.61 -19.61 -1.41
N ASP A 405 10.28 -19.83 -0.28
CA ASP A 405 11.44 -20.72 -0.17
C ASP A 405 11.01 -22.20 -0.23
N TYR A 406 11.54 -22.92 -1.23
CA TYR A 406 11.36 -24.36 -1.44
C TYR A 406 12.68 -25.15 -1.31
N THR A 407 13.72 -24.52 -0.75
CA THR A 407 15.03 -25.15 -0.55
C THR A 407 14.93 -26.42 0.27
N PHE A 408 14.02 -26.47 1.26
CA PHE A 408 13.78 -27.68 2.06
C PHE A 408 13.34 -28.89 1.24
N LEU A 409 12.77 -28.68 0.05
CA LEU A 409 12.25 -29.72 -0.82
C LEU A 409 13.30 -30.18 -1.84
N TYR A 410 14.04 -29.23 -2.42
CA TYR A 410 14.96 -29.50 -3.52
C TYR A 410 16.41 -29.70 -3.08
N GLY A 411 16.80 -29.13 -1.94
CA GLY A 411 18.09 -29.35 -1.27
C GLY A 411 18.92 -28.09 -1.07
N ALA A 412 19.43 -27.83 0.13
CA ALA A 412 20.30 -26.70 0.42
C ALA A 412 21.78 -26.95 0.07
N THR A 413 22.20 -28.21 -0.06
CA THR A 413 23.60 -28.61 -0.22
C THR A 413 23.75 -29.75 -1.22
N LYS A 414 24.99 -30.00 -1.68
CA LYS A 414 25.28 -31.10 -2.62
C LYS A 414 24.88 -32.51 -2.15
N SER A 415 24.57 -32.68 -0.87
CA SER A 415 24.26 -33.99 -0.27
C SER A 415 22.79 -34.15 0.12
N ASP A 416 21.93 -33.17 -0.14
CA ASP A 416 20.54 -33.18 0.32
C ASP A 416 19.50 -32.92 -0.79
N GLY A 417 18.24 -33.10 -0.40
CA GLY A 417 17.08 -32.78 -1.21
C GLY A 417 16.80 -33.72 -2.38
N SER A 418 15.66 -33.48 -3.03
CA SER A 418 15.20 -34.30 -4.16
C SER A 418 15.91 -34.01 -5.49
N LEU A 419 16.56 -32.84 -5.61
CA LEU A 419 17.18 -32.37 -6.85
C LEU A 419 18.66 -32.05 -6.68
N THR A 420 19.05 -31.26 -5.67
CA THR A 420 20.42 -30.70 -5.54
C THR A 420 21.49 -31.79 -5.57
N LYS A 421 21.29 -32.89 -4.82
CA LYS A 421 22.18 -34.05 -4.82
C LYS A 421 22.39 -34.71 -6.20
N LYS A 422 21.44 -34.56 -7.12
CA LYS A 422 21.50 -35.13 -8.48
C LYS A 422 22.15 -34.19 -9.49
N ILE A 423 22.02 -32.87 -9.27
CA ILE A 423 22.47 -31.86 -10.25
C ILE A 423 23.80 -31.19 -9.89
N HIS A 424 24.30 -31.34 -8.66
CA HIS A 424 25.52 -30.65 -8.22
C HIS A 424 26.72 -30.94 -9.14
N GLU A 425 26.97 -32.23 -9.40
CA GLU A 425 28.05 -32.72 -10.25
C GLU A 425 27.84 -32.43 -11.75
N LEU A 426 26.65 -31.94 -12.14
CA LEU A 426 26.41 -31.56 -13.53
C LEU A 426 27.07 -30.22 -13.85
N PHE A 427 27.15 -29.28 -12.89
CA PHE A 427 27.74 -27.96 -13.12
C PHE A 427 29.24 -28.03 -13.47
N ASN A 428 29.72 -27.11 -14.30
CA ASN A 428 31.16 -26.98 -14.55
C ASN A 428 31.87 -26.59 -13.25
N ASP A 429 33.06 -27.13 -13.00
CA ASP A 429 33.94 -26.69 -11.92
C ASP A 429 34.25 -25.18 -11.95
N LYS A 430 34.15 -24.55 -13.13
CA LYS A 430 34.33 -23.10 -13.29
C LYS A 430 33.11 -22.27 -12.86
N VAL A 431 31.98 -22.87 -12.52
CA VAL A 431 30.75 -22.18 -12.12
C VAL A 431 30.68 -22.11 -10.60
N GLU A 432 31.22 -21.03 -10.04
CA GLU A 432 31.19 -20.77 -8.61
C GLU A 432 29.79 -20.37 -8.17
N ASN A 433 29.21 -19.36 -8.81
CA ASN A 433 27.86 -18.89 -8.49
C ASN A 433 27.00 -18.68 -9.74
N ALA A 434 25.69 -18.91 -9.60
CA ALA A 434 24.74 -18.76 -10.69
C ALA A 434 23.32 -18.46 -10.18
N ILE A 435 22.54 -17.74 -10.98
CA ILE A 435 21.08 -17.60 -10.84
C ILE A 435 20.43 -18.12 -12.12
N LEU A 436 19.65 -19.18 -11.98
CA LEU A 436 18.93 -19.84 -13.07
C LEU A 436 17.44 -19.66 -12.90
N ASP A 437 16.73 -19.48 -14.01
CA ASP A 437 15.28 -19.40 -14.05
C ASP A 437 14.73 -20.55 -14.90
N GLY A 438 13.81 -21.33 -14.32
CA GLY A 438 13.34 -22.57 -14.92
C GLY A 438 11.95 -22.99 -14.45
N GLU A 439 11.45 -24.06 -15.05
CA GLU A 439 10.22 -24.72 -14.62
C GLU A 439 10.58 -26.05 -13.96
N MET A 440 10.12 -26.25 -12.73
CA MET A 440 10.19 -27.54 -12.07
C MET A 440 8.99 -28.38 -12.50
N VAL A 441 9.27 -29.57 -13.03
CA VAL A 441 8.27 -30.55 -13.45
C VAL A 441 8.53 -31.89 -12.77
N VAL A 442 7.61 -32.84 -12.92
CA VAL A 442 7.85 -34.23 -12.53
C VAL A 442 8.05 -35.06 -13.79
N MET A 443 9.18 -35.75 -13.86
CA MET A 443 9.51 -36.67 -14.96
C MET A 443 9.24 -38.11 -14.52
N ASP A 444 8.56 -38.89 -15.35
CA ASP A 444 8.49 -40.35 -15.26
C ASP A 444 9.47 -40.95 -16.29
N GLU A 445 10.67 -41.32 -15.87
CA GLU A 445 11.74 -41.86 -16.71
C GLU A 445 11.32 -43.14 -17.44
N ASN A 446 10.47 -43.97 -16.83
CA ASN A 446 10.02 -45.22 -17.46
C ASN A 446 9.12 -44.95 -18.68
N LYS A 447 8.39 -43.84 -18.66
CA LYS A 447 7.52 -43.43 -19.77
C LYS A 447 8.15 -42.38 -20.66
N GLY A 448 9.19 -41.68 -20.19
CA GLY A 448 9.77 -40.53 -20.86
C GLY A 448 8.80 -39.35 -20.93
N GLU A 449 7.92 -39.19 -19.94
CA GLU A 449 6.83 -38.21 -19.96
C GLU A 449 6.85 -37.30 -18.73
N ILE A 450 6.45 -36.04 -18.95
CA ILE A 450 6.19 -35.09 -17.87
C ILE A 450 4.80 -35.37 -17.30
N LEU A 451 4.73 -35.57 -15.98
CA LEU A 451 3.46 -35.80 -15.29
C LEU A 451 2.66 -34.49 -15.11
N PRO A 452 1.33 -34.58 -14.95
CA PRO A 452 0.47 -33.41 -14.76
C PRO A 452 0.84 -32.59 -13.51
N PHE A 453 0.50 -31.29 -13.56
CA PHE A 453 0.63 -30.36 -12.45
C PHE A 453 0.01 -30.89 -11.13
N GLY A 454 0.65 -30.57 -10.01
CA GLY A 454 0.19 -30.95 -8.66
C GLY A 454 0.79 -32.25 -8.10
N THR A 455 1.62 -32.95 -8.87
CA THR A 455 2.32 -34.19 -8.47
C THR A 455 3.67 -33.95 -7.78
N LEU A 456 4.17 -32.71 -7.85
CA LEU A 456 5.56 -32.34 -7.56
C LEU A 456 5.98 -32.54 -6.11
N LYS A 457 5.16 -32.08 -5.15
CA LYS A 457 5.44 -32.26 -3.73
C LYS A 457 5.51 -33.74 -3.33
N THR A 458 4.64 -34.57 -3.89
CA THR A 458 4.63 -36.02 -3.63
C THR A 458 5.88 -36.67 -4.20
N ALA A 459 6.22 -36.36 -5.46
CA ALA A 459 7.43 -36.89 -6.10
C ALA A 459 8.72 -36.46 -5.39
N ALA A 460 8.79 -35.21 -4.91
CA ALA A 460 9.97 -34.71 -4.21
C ALA A 460 10.14 -35.26 -2.79
N LEU A 461 9.06 -35.68 -2.12
CA LEU A 461 9.13 -36.30 -0.79
C LEU A 461 9.39 -37.81 -0.85
N ASN A 462 9.10 -38.45 -1.98
CA ASN A 462 9.43 -39.83 -2.22
C ASN A 462 10.92 -39.93 -2.59
N ASP A 463 11.76 -40.16 -1.59
CA ASP A 463 13.21 -40.30 -1.76
C ASP A 463 13.64 -41.72 -2.20
N SER A 464 12.69 -42.55 -2.64
CA SER A 464 12.98 -43.81 -3.32
C SER A 464 13.67 -43.55 -4.66
N GLU A 465 14.56 -44.44 -5.09
CA GLU A 465 15.11 -44.50 -6.46
C GLU A 465 14.01 -44.87 -7.48
N ASP A 466 12.84 -44.27 -7.37
CA ASP A 466 11.74 -44.45 -8.30
C ASP A 466 12.03 -43.69 -9.60
N SER A 467 11.53 -44.23 -10.70
CA SER A 467 11.56 -43.60 -12.04
C SER A 467 10.84 -42.26 -12.10
N VAL A 468 10.20 -41.81 -11.02
CA VAL A 468 9.39 -40.60 -10.96
C VAL A 468 10.05 -39.59 -10.04
N HIS A 469 10.59 -38.50 -10.59
CA HIS A 469 11.34 -37.53 -9.80
C HIS A 469 11.16 -36.08 -10.30
N PRO A 470 11.47 -35.07 -9.47
CA PRO A 470 11.55 -33.68 -9.91
C PRO A 470 12.63 -33.50 -11.00
N CYS A 471 12.31 -32.69 -12.01
CA CYS A 471 13.22 -32.30 -13.09
C CYS A 471 13.13 -30.79 -13.28
N PHE A 472 14.27 -30.10 -13.29
CA PHE A 472 14.33 -28.65 -13.44
C PHE A 472 14.72 -28.27 -14.87
N ILE A 473 13.76 -27.77 -15.63
CA ILE A 473 13.96 -27.37 -17.02
C ILE A 473 14.27 -25.88 -17.05
N ILE A 474 15.53 -25.56 -17.30
CA ILE A 474 16.04 -24.19 -17.31
C ILE A 474 15.75 -23.53 -18.66
N PHE A 475 15.23 -22.30 -18.66
CA PHE A 475 15.07 -21.51 -19.87
C PHE A 475 15.77 -20.14 -19.79
N ASP A 476 16.25 -19.67 -18.63
CA ASP A 476 17.03 -18.43 -18.54
C ASP A 476 18.16 -18.51 -17.49
N ILE A 477 19.16 -17.64 -17.65
CA ILE A 477 20.27 -17.44 -16.70
C ILE A 477 20.47 -15.95 -16.48
N LEU A 478 20.47 -15.53 -15.23
CA LEU A 478 20.49 -14.09 -14.88
C LEU A 478 21.78 -13.65 -14.18
N LEU A 479 22.55 -14.60 -13.66
CA LEU A 479 23.84 -14.33 -13.05
C LEU A 479 24.76 -15.54 -13.22
N ILE A 480 26.03 -15.29 -13.51
CA ILE A 480 27.08 -16.33 -13.51
C ILE A 480 28.42 -15.73 -13.06
N ASN A 481 29.08 -16.36 -12.08
CA ASN A 481 30.38 -15.95 -11.54
C ASN A 481 30.50 -14.45 -11.23
N GLY A 482 29.47 -13.88 -10.59
CA GLY A 482 29.37 -12.47 -10.21
C GLY A 482 28.97 -11.52 -11.34
N LYS A 483 28.90 -11.98 -12.61
CA LYS A 483 28.36 -11.17 -13.70
C LYS A 483 26.83 -11.24 -13.71
N CYS A 484 26.18 -10.10 -13.45
CA CYS A 484 24.74 -9.92 -13.67
C CYS A 484 24.45 -9.82 -15.18
N LEU A 485 23.44 -10.54 -15.66
CA LEU A 485 23.11 -10.68 -17.09
C LEU A 485 21.75 -10.05 -17.45
N ILE A 486 21.12 -9.31 -16.53
CA ILE A 486 19.76 -8.76 -16.73
C ILE A 486 19.65 -7.81 -17.93
N ASP A 487 20.76 -7.15 -18.28
CA ASP A 487 20.85 -6.22 -19.41
C ASP A 487 21.41 -6.88 -20.69
N ASP A 488 21.89 -8.12 -20.61
CA ASP A 488 22.36 -8.89 -21.77
C ASP A 488 21.15 -9.38 -22.59
N THR A 489 21.33 -9.59 -23.90
CA THR A 489 20.25 -10.07 -24.78
C THR A 489 19.84 -11.51 -24.46
N LEU A 490 18.60 -11.89 -24.80
CA LEU A 490 18.12 -13.27 -24.58
C LEU A 490 19.00 -14.31 -25.31
N ASP A 491 19.44 -14.01 -26.53
CA ASP A 491 20.32 -14.89 -27.30
C ASP A 491 21.68 -15.11 -26.60
N GLU A 492 22.29 -14.07 -26.03
CA GLU A 492 23.52 -14.19 -25.24
C GLU A 492 23.32 -15.08 -24.01
N ARG A 493 22.20 -14.91 -23.28
CA ARG A 493 21.87 -15.72 -22.10
C ARG A 493 21.60 -17.17 -22.48
N LYS A 494 20.83 -17.44 -23.55
CA LYS A 494 20.59 -18.80 -24.08
C LYS A 494 21.88 -19.50 -24.48
N ARG A 495 22.80 -18.80 -25.16
CA ARG A 495 24.13 -19.35 -25.50
C ARG A 495 24.94 -19.73 -24.27
N LEU A 496 24.81 -18.98 -23.17
CA LEU A 496 25.46 -19.32 -21.90
C LEU A 496 24.86 -20.58 -21.26
N ILE A 497 23.54 -20.78 -21.33
CA ILE A 497 22.89 -22.01 -20.84
C ILE A 497 23.43 -23.26 -21.56
N HIS A 498 23.64 -23.19 -22.86
CA HIS A 498 24.22 -24.31 -23.62
C HIS A 498 25.73 -24.53 -23.36
N LYS A 499 26.43 -23.51 -22.84
CA LYS A 499 27.86 -23.57 -22.50
C LYS A 499 28.12 -23.92 -21.03
N LEU A 500 27.14 -23.69 -20.15
CA LEU A 500 27.07 -24.42 -18.90
C LEU A 500 27.03 -25.89 -19.31
N PRO A 501 28.01 -26.73 -18.93
CA PRO A 501 27.79 -28.15 -18.96
C PRO A 501 26.69 -28.34 -17.94
N LEU A 502 25.46 -28.37 -18.42
CA LEU A 502 24.39 -29.09 -17.82
C LEU A 502 24.25 -30.18 -18.87
N ARG A 503 24.75 -31.39 -18.57
CA ARG A 503 24.35 -32.55 -19.35
C ARG A 503 22.85 -32.68 -19.10
N LEU A 504 22.04 -32.01 -19.93
CA LEU A 504 20.59 -32.14 -19.97
C LEU A 504 20.24 -33.40 -20.77
#